data_AF-A0AAW8KI24-F1
#
_entry.id   AF-A0AAW8KI24-F1
#
_cell.length_a   1.000
_cell.length_b   1.000
_cell.length_c   1.000
_cell.angle_alpha   90.00
_cell.angle_beta   90.00
_cell.angle_gamma   90.00
#
_symmetry.space_group_name_H-M   'P 1'
#
loop_
_entity.id
_entity.type
_entity.pdbx_description
1 polymer ?
#
loop_
_entity_poly.entity_id
_entity_poly.type
_entity_poly.pdbx_seq_one_letter_code
_entity_poly.pdbx_strand_id
1 'polypeptide(L)' 'KEKSDIDLAVQGGDFIRFMLDVNEETSTLLSFDIINLDEEIQSELRESIEKEGKIVYEEV' A
#
# COMPACT_ATOMS: atom_id res chain seq x y z
N LYS A 1 17.04 0.96 -6.60
CA LYS A 1 15.68 0.47 -6.27
C LYS A 1 15.05 0.11 -7.62
N GLU A 2 14.70 -1.15 -7.84
CA GLU A 2 13.84 -1.49 -8.99
C GLU A 2 12.52 -0.73 -8.81
N LYS A 3 11.89 -0.30 -9.91
CA LYS A 3 10.56 0.30 -9.82
C LYS A 3 9.58 -0.80 -9.45
N SER A 4 8.82 -0.59 -8.39
CA SER A 4 7.64 -1.39 -8.07
C SER A 4 6.66 -1.33 -9.23
N ASP A 5 5.96 -2.45 -9.46
CA ASP A 5 4.88 -2.51 -10.45
C ASP A 5 3.57 -1.96 -9.89
N ILE A 6 3.36 -2.12 -8.58
CA ILE A 6 2.14 -1.74 -7.87
C ILE A 6 2.50 -1.06 -6.55
N ASP A 7 1.98 0.15 -6.31
CA ASP A 7 2.09 0.85 -5.04
C ASP A 7 0.76 0.72 -4.27
N LEU A 8 0.81 0.29 -3.01
CA LEU A 8 -0.36 0.10 -2.14
C LEU A 8 -0.24 0.96 -0.89
N ALA A 9 -1.24 1.83 -0.70
CA ALA A 9 -1.40 2.60 0.53
C ALA A 9 -2.50 1.97 1.38
N VAL A 10 -2.17 1.61 2.62
CA VAL A 10 -3.06 0.86 3.52
C VAL A 10 -3.32 1.68 4.79
N GLN A 11 -4.56 1.71 5.25
CA GLN A 11 -4.96 2.39 6.48
C GLN A 11 -5.79 1.44 7.36
N GLY A 12 -5.49 1.38 8.65
CA GLY A 12 -6.16 0.51 9.62
C GLY A 12 -5.73 -0.96 9.56
N GLY A 13 -6.41 -1.78 10.37
CA GLY A 13 -6.19 -3.23 10.43
C GLY A 13 -4.82 -3.65 11.00
N ASP A 14 -4.44 -4.91 10.75
CA ASP A 14 -3.10 -5.44 11.05
C ASP A 14 -2.21 -5.28 9.81
N PHE A 15 -1.57 -4.11 9.70
CA PHE A 15 -0.71 -3.75 8.57
C PHE A 15 0.45 -4.73 8.35
N ILE A 16 1.11 -5.18 9.42
CA ILE A 16 2.27 -6.06 9.31
C ILE A 16 1.85 -7.42 8.76
N ARG A 17 0.75 -7.99 9.27
CA ARG A 17 0.23 -9.24 8.75
C ARG A 17 -0.20 -9.10 7.28
N PHE A 18 -0.93 -8.03 6.95
CA PHE A 18 -1.36 -7.76 5.57
C PHE A 18 -0.16 -7.67 4.61
N MET A 19 0.87 -6.91 4.96
CA MET A 19 2.07 -6.76 4.13
C MET A 19 2.80 -8.11 3.90
N LEU A 20 2.90 -8.95 4.93
CA LEU A 20 3.48 -10.29 4.80
C LEU A 20 2.64 -11.17 3.87
N ASP A 21 1.32 -11.20 4.06
CA ASP A 21 0.42 -12.01 3.23
C ASP A 21 0.46 -11.55 1.76
N VAL A 22 0.50 -10.24 1.49
CA VAL A 22 0.64 -9.71 0.12
C VAL A 22 1.96 -10.15 -0.51
N ASN A 23 3.08 -10.05 0.22
CA ASN A 23 4.40 -10.37 -0.32
C ASN A 23 4.68 -11.88 -0.44
N GLU A 24 4.17 -12.71 0.46
CA GLU A 24 4.52 -14.13 0.54
C GLU A 24 3.44 -15.04 -0.05
N GLU A 25 2.16 -14.66 0.02
CA GLU A 25 1.04 -15.51 -0.37
C GLU A 25 0.42 -15.12 -1.73
N THR A 26 0.70 -13.92 -2.25
CA THR A 26 0.20 -13.51 -3.58
C THR A 26 1.06 -14.11 -4.69
N SER A 27 0.50 -15.03 -5.46
CA SER A 27 1.18 -15.58 -6.64
C SER A 27 1.16 -14.58 -7.80
N THR A 28 2.19 -13.75 -7.89
CA THR A 28 2.39 -12.77 -8.97
C THR A 28 3.87 -12.66 -9.35
N LEU A 29 4.14 -12.24 -10.59
CA LEU A 29 5.49 -11.84 -11.02
C LEU A 29 5.76 -10.35 -10.76
N LEU A 30 4.73 -9.61 -10.35
CA LEU A 30 4.79 -8.19 -10.06
C LEU A 30 5.27 -7.95 -8.63
N SER A 31 5.86 -6.78 -8.42
CA SER A 31 6.35 -6.33 -7.12
C SER A 31 5.44 -5.25 -6.52
N PHE A 32 5.29 -5.29 -5.20
CA PHE A 32 4.51 -4.31 -4.44
C PHE A 32 5.42 -3.39 -3.61
N ASP A 33 5.15 -2.08 -3.62
CA ASP A 33 5.63 -1.13 -2.60
C ASP A 33 4.45 -0.79 -1.69
N ILE A 34 4.51 -1.18 -0.42
CA ILE A 34 3.38 -1.09 0.51
C ILE A 34 3.72 -0.09 1.60
N ILE A 35 2.87 0.91 1.80
CA ILE A 35 3.03 1.95 2.81
C ILE A 35 1.86 1.97 3.79
N ASN A 36 2.17 2.27 5.05
CA ASN A 36 1.18 2.44 6.11
C ASN A 36 0.76 3.92 6.21
N LEU A 37 -0.51 4.22 5.98
CA LEU A 37 -1.09 5.57 6.07
C LEU A 37 -1.39 6.00 7.51
N ASP A 38 -1.36 5.07 8.48
CA ASP A 38 -1.51 5.38 9.91
C ASP A 38 -0.21 5.91 10.53
N GLU A 39 0.93 5.72 9.86
CA GLU A 39 2.21 6.30 10.27
C GLU A 39 2.42 7.70 9.69
N GLU A 40 3.38 8.43 10.27
CA GLU A 40 3.78 9.73 9.74
C GLU A 40 4.50 9.56 8.40
N ILE A 41 3.87 10.06 7.33
CA ILE A 41 4.44 10.10 5.99
C ILE A 41 4.57 11.56 5.52
N GLN A 42 5.42 11.76 4.51
CA GLN A 42 5.60 13.09 3.93
C GLN A 42 4.28 13.64 3.39
N SER A 43 3.96 14.89 3.72
CA SER A 43 2.69 15.52 3.34
C SER A 43 2.46 15.50 1.82
N GLU A 44 3.51 15.74 1.03
CA GLU A 44 3.45 15.68 -0.44
C GLU A 44 3.08 14.28 -0.97
N LEU A 45 3.58 13.22 -0.32
CA LEU A 45 3.23 11.84 -0.66
C LEU A 45 1.76 11.57 -0.35
N ARG A 46 1.28 12.00 0.83
CA ARG A 46 -0.12 11.88 1.23
C ARG A 46 -1.05 12.60 0.24
N GLU A 47 -0.74 13.84 -0.10
CA GLU A 47 -1.52 14.63 -1.08
C GLU A 47 -1.56 13.96 -2.46
N SER A 48 -0.44 13.38 -2.89
CA SER A 48 -0.36 12.66 -4.18
C SER A 48 -1.24 11.41 -4.19
N ILE A 49 -1.25 10.64 -3.10
CA ILE A 49 -2.11 9.45 -2.94
C ILE A 49 -3.59 9.84 -2.91
N GLU A 50 -3.95 10.91 -2.20
CA GLU A 50 -5.34 11.40 -2.14
C GLU A 50 -5.83 11.90 -3.51
N LYS A 51 -4.93 12.49 -4.30
CA LYS A 51 -5.25 13.04 -5.63
C LYS A 51 -5.32 11.98 -6.73
N GLU A 52 -4.40 11.02 -6.72
CA GLU A 52 -4.19 10.08 -7.84
C GLU A 52 -4.60 8.64 -7.50
N GLY A 53 -4.64 8.31 -6.21
CA GLY A 53 -4.99 6.99 -5.71
C GLY A 53 -6.43 6.60 -6.01
N LYS A 54 -6.66 5.29 -5.99
CA LYS A 54 -7.99 4.70 -6.15
C LYS A 54 -8.27 3.75 -5.00
N ILE A 55 -9.45 3.87 -4.40
CA ILE A 55 -9.92 2.94 -3.38
C ILE A 55 -10.20 1.60 -4.05
N VAL A 56 -9.49 0.56 -3.63
CA VAL A 56 -9.67 -0.82 -4.11
C VAL A 56 -10.48 -1.67 -3.13
N TYR A 57 -10.53 -1.27 -1.87
CA TYR A 57 -11.27 -1.93 -0.80
C TYR A 57 -11.63 -0.92 0.29
N GLU A 58 -12.83 -1.06 0.86
CA GLU A 58 -13.31 -0.34 2.05
C GLU A 58 -14.19 -1.32 2.84
N GLU A 59 -13.97 -1.44 4.15
CA GLU A 59 -14.81 -2.28 5.03
C GLU A 59 -16.18 -1.62 5.23
N VAL A 60 -17.27 -2.41 5.19
CA VAL A 60 -18.67 -1.95 5.21
C VAL A 60 -19.36 -2.21 6.53
#